data_AF-A0A844P717-F1
#
_entry.id   AF-A0A844P717-F1
#
_cell.length_a   1.000
_cell.length_b   1.000
_cell.length_c   1.000
_cell.angle_alpha   90.00
_cell.angle_beta   90.00
_cell.angle_gamma   90.00
#
_symmetry.space_group_name_H-M   'P 1'
#
loop_
_entity.id
_entity.type
_entity.pdbx_description
1 polymer ?
#
loop_
_entity_poly.entity_id
_entity_poly.type
_entity_poly.pdbx_seq_one_letter_code
_entity_poly.pdbx_strand_id
1 'polypeptide(L)'
;MARNPIVHIPTPLSLNKRLEDYKNKTGASTMAEVGRELLEFALLIKERAGQDDDSRTNRELMEQILLNQYCNEQLMKKTYAFVWDDNKKFNSTMVEMMKDDLATLQLKGQAGFEAFMNKENE
;
A
#
# COMPACT_ATOMS: atom_id res chain seq x y z
N MET A 1 11.62 -33.56 25.18
CA MET A 1 11.35 -32.64 24.06
C MET A 1 11.07 -33.49 22.83
N ALA A 2 9.92 -33.31 22.17
CA ALA A 2 9.60 -34.06 20.95
C ALA A 2 10.62 -33.70 19.86
N ARG A 3 11.17 -34.70 19.18
CA ARG A 3 12.12 -34.50 18.07
C ARG A 3 11.41 -33.70 16.97
N ASN A 4 12.07 -32.68 16.42
CA ASN A 4 11.52 -31.92 15.29
C ASN A 4 11.16 -32.90 14.15
N PRO A 5 9.98 -32.77 13.53
CA PRO A 5 9.59 -33.65 12.44
C PRO A 5 10.55 -33.48 11.27
N ILE A 6 11.08 -34.59 10.77
CA ILE A 6 11.94 -34.62 9.58
C ILE A 6 11.03 -34.81 8.37
N VAL A 7 11.06 -33.84 7.46
CA VAL A 7 10.28 -33.89 6.21
C VAL A 7 11.21 -34.30 5.07
N HIS A 8 10.89 -35.41 4.41
CA HIS A 8 11.60 -35.88 3.23
C HIS A 8 10.76 -35.58 1.99
N ILE A 9 11.31 -34.80 1.07
CA ILE A 9 10.63 -34.38 -0.16
C ILE A 9 11.41 -34.93 -1.35
N PRO A 10 10.82 -35.80 -2.19
CA PRO A 10 11.43 -36.18 -3.44
C PRO A 10 11.40 -34.97 -4.39
N THR A 11 12.57 -34.55 -4.84
CA THR A 11 12.74 -33.37 -5.69
C THR A 11 13.36 -33.77 -7.03
N PRO A 12 12.93 -33.16 -8.14
CA PRO A 12 13.59 -33.35 -9.42
C PRO A 12 15.01 -32.79 -9.40
N LEU A 13 15.92 -33.40 -10.17
CA LEU A 13 17.33 -33.00 -10.25
C LEU A 13 17.54 -31.51 -10.56
N SER A 14 16.68 -30.94 -11.40
CA SER A 14 16.70 -29.52 -11.75
C SER A 14 16.43 -28.61 -10.55
N LEU A 15 15.54 -29.01 -9.64
CA LEU A 15 15.24 -28.27 -8.43
C LEU A 15 16.37 -28.41 -7.41
N ASN A 16 16.94 -29.61 -7.23
CA ASN A 16 18.09 -29.81 -6.34
C ASN A 16 19.28 -28.93 -6.72
N LYS A 17 19.58 -28.81 -8.02
CA LYS A 17 20.65 -27.92 -8.48
C LYS A 17 20.39 -26.46 -8.08
N ARG A 18 19.16 -25.97 -8.26
CA ARG A 18 18.78 -24.61 -7.86
C ARG A 18 18.86 -24.39 -6.35
N LEU A 19 18.53 -25.41 -5.56
CA LEU A 19 18.63 -25.34 -4.10
C LEU A 19 20.10 -25.29 -3.63
N GLU A 20 20.99 -26.06 -4.27
CA GLU A 20 22.44 -25.98 -3.99
C GLU A 20 23.02 -24.62 -4.41
N ASP A 21 22.64 -24.11 -5.59
CA ASP A 21 23.05 -22.77 -6.03
C ASP A 21 22.57 -21.69 -5.06
N TYR A 22 21.35 -21.83 -4.53
CA TYR A 22 20.79 -20.91 -3.55
C TYR A 22 21.51 -21.00 -2.20
N LYS A 23 21.77 -22.21 -1.70
CA LYS A 23 22.57 -22.47 -0.49
C LYS A 23 23.93 -21.77 -0.55
N ASN A 24 24.62 -21.92 -1.68
CA ASN A 24 25.92 -21.30 -1.91
C ASN A 24 25.86 -19.76 -1.93
N LYS A 25 24.74 -19.18 -2.40
CA LYS A 25 24.52 -17.73 -2.42
C LYS A 25 24.18 -17.15 -1.05
N THR A 26 23.38 -17.87 -0.26
CA THR A 26 22.94 -17.40 1.07
C THR A 26 23.92 -17.75 2.19
N GLY A 27 24.86 -18.66 1.92
CA GLY A 27 25.81 -19.13 2.93
C GLY A 27 25.19 -20.06 3.98
N ALA A 28 24.03 -20.64 3.68
CA ALA A 28 23.34 -21.56 4.59
C ALA A 28 24.19 -22.81 4.86
N SER A 29 24.19 -23.27 6.11
CA SER A 29 25.04 -24.38 6.56
C SER A 29 24.52 -25.72 6.04
N THR A 30 23.19 -25.88 6.02
CA THR A 30 22.57 -27.15 5.60
C THR A 30 21.45 -26.95 4.58
N MET A 31 21.17 -27.99 3.79
CA MET A 31 20.03 -27.98 2.86
C MET A 31 18.69 -27.92 3.60
N ALA A 32 18.65 -28.40 4.84
CA ALA A 32 17.45 -28.33 5.68
C ALA A 32 17.11 -26.89 6.09
N GLU A 33 18.11 -26.03 6.31
CA GLU A 33 17.90 -24.60 6.57
C GLU A 33 17.31 -23.89 5.35
N VAL A 34 17.89 -24.13 4.16
CA VAL A 34 17.37 -23.62 2.89
C VAL A 34 15.93 -24.10 2.65
N GLY A 35 15.66 -25.38 2.90
CA GLY A 35 14.33 -25.95 2.77
C GLY A 35 13.32 -25.29 3.72
N ARG A 36 13.71 -25.04 4.98
CA ARG A 36 12.87 -24.36 5.96
C ARG A 36 12.55 -22.93 5.53
N GLU A 37 13.57 -22.16 5.18
CA GLU A 37 13.42 -20.77 4.74
C GLU A 37 12.48 -20.65 3.53
N LEU A 38 12.67 -21.50 2.52
CA LEU A 38 11.83 -21.48 1.32
C LEU A 38 10.41 -21.96 1.60
N LEU A 39 10.22 -22.92 2.51
CA LEU A 39 8.89 -23.36 2.93
C LEU A 39 8.16 -22.28 3.72
N GLU A 40 8.83 -21.59 4.63
CA GLU A 40 8.28 -20.43 5.35
C GLU A 40 7.88 -19.32 4.37
N PHE A 41 8.74 -19.01 3.41
CA PHE A 41 8.42 -18.04 2.36
C PHE A 41 7.19 -18.46 1.53
N ALA A 42 7.12 -19.74 1.13
CA ALA A 42 5.98 -20.27 0.38
C ALA A 42 4.68 -20.26 1.22
N LEU A 43 4.76 -20.53 2.52
CA LEU A 43 3.63 -20.43 3.44
C LEU A 43 3.16 -18.99 3.58
N LEU A 44 4.07 -18.03 3.73
CA LEU A 44 3.73 -16.59 3.76
C LEU A 44 3.02 -16.16 2.48
N ILE A 45 3.48 -16.62 1.30
CA ILE A 45 2.79 -16.36 0.03
C ILE A 45 1.40 -16.98 0.05
N LYS A 46 1.27 -18.24 0.47
CA LYS A 46 -0.01 -18.95 0.48
C LYS A 46 -1.01 -18.36 1.46
N GLU A 47 -0.56 -17.93 2.64
CA GLU A 47 -1.39 -17.25 3.63
C GLU A 47 -1.90 -15.92 3.10
N ARG A 48 -1.03 -15.13 2.47
CA ARG A 48 -1.43 -13.88 1.79
C ARG A 48 -2.33 -14.10 0.58
N ALA A 49 -2.16 -15.19 -0.15
CA ALA A 49 -3.00 -15.53 -1.29
C ALA A 49 -4.35 -16.16 -0.86
N GLY A 50 -4.43 -16.71 0.35
CA GLY A 50 -5.62 -17.37 0.90
C GLY A 50 -6.46 -16.47 1.80
N GLN A 51 -5.86 -15.42 2.38
CA GLN A 51 -6.56 -14.35 3.09
C GLN A 51 -6.79 -13.21 2.12
N ASP A 52 -8.04 -13.12 1.65
CA ASP A 52 -8.60 -12.00 0.90
C ASP A 52 -8.08 -11.82 -0.54
N ASP A 53 -8.92 -12.26 -1.48
CA ASP A 53 -9.05 -11.73 -2.85
C ASP A 53 -9.34 -10.19 -2.86
N ASP A 54 -9.41 -9.56 -1.68
CA ASP A 54 -9.60 -8.12 -1.42
C ASP A 54 -8.37 -7.44 -0.79
N SER A 55 -7.25 -8.15 -0.54
CA SER A 55 -6.04 -7.53 0.01
C SER A 55 -5.28 -6.72 -1.05
N ARG A 56 -5.83 -5.56 -1.40
CA ARG A 56 -5.12 -4.57 -2.23
C ARG A 56 -3.82 -4.20 -1.53
N THR A 57 -2.72 -4.35 -2.24
CA THR A 57 -1.42 -3.90 -1.76
C THR A 57 -1.49 -2.40 -1.45
N ASN A 58 -0.66 -1.92 -0.51
CA ASN A 58 -0.57 -0.49 -0.19
C ASN A 58 -0.35 0.37 -1.45
N ARG A 59 0.34 -0.19 -2.45
CA ARG A 59 0.52 0.43 -3.76
C ARG A 59 -0.80 0.62 -4.50
N GLU A 60 -1.61 -0.43 -4.64
CA GLU A 60 -2.91 -0.37 -5.32
C GLU A 60 -3.88 0.57 -4.61
N LEU A 61 -3.85 0.63 -3.28
CA LEU A 61 -4.61 1.58 -2.49
C LEU A 61 -4.18 3.03 -2.77
N MET A 62 -2.86 3.31 -2.79
CA MET A 62 -2.35 4.63 -3.11
C MET A 62 -2.69 5.05 -4.55
N GLU A 63 -2.60 4.13 -5.52
CA GLU A 63 -2.96 4.38 -6.91
C GLU A 63 -4.46 4.74 -7.05
N GLN A 64 -5.34 4.05 -6.30
CA GLN A 64 -6.77 4.38 -6.28
C GLN A 64 -7.08 5.72 -5.60
N ILE A 65 -6.40 6.03 -4.50
CA ILE A 65 -6.54 7.34 -3.83
C ILE A 65 -6.13 8.46 -4.79
N LEU A 66 -5.02 8.29 -5.49
CA LEU A 66 -4.54 9.28 -6.47
C LEU A 66 -5.54 9.47 -7.63
N LEU A 67 -6.07 8.36 -8.17
CA LEU A 67 -7.10 8.41 -9.22
C LEU A 67 -8.35 9.16 -8.74
N ASN A 68 -8.82 8.88 -7.52
CA ASN A 68 -9.96 9.57 -6.94
C ASN A 68 -9.70 11.07 -6.71
N GLN A 69 -8.51 11.45 -6.26
CA GLN A 69 -8.14 12.86 -6.14
C GLN A 69 -8.18 13.57 -7.49
N TYR A 70 -7.63 12.96 -8.53
CA TYR A 70 -7.68 13.51 -9.89
C TYR A 70 -9.12 13.67 -10.39
N CYS A 71 -9.98 12.67 -10.19
CA CYS A 71 -11.40 12.74 -10.54
C CYS A 71 -12.11 13.89 -9.79
N ASN A 72 -11.84 14.04 -8.49
CA ASN A 72 -12.41 15.12 -7.69
C ASN A 72 -11.95 16.50 -8.17
N GLU A 73 -10.67 16.66 -8.52
CA GLU A 73 -10.14 17.92 -9.06
C GLU A 73 -10.83 18.29 -10.39
N GLN A 74 -11.00 17.32 -11.29
CA GLN A 74 -11.72 17.53 -12.55
C GLN A 74 -13.19 17.86 -12.33
N LEU A 75 -13.85 17.20 -11.37
CA LEU A 75 -15.23 17.51 -11.00
C LEU A 75 -15.35 18.95 -10.49
N MET A 76 -14.47 19.36 -9.56
CA MET A 76 -14.44 20.74 -9.08
C MET A 76 -14.27 21.73 -10.22
N LYS A 77 -13.32 21.51 -11.14
CA LYS A 77 -13.11 22.38 -12.31
C LYS A 77 -14.37 22.48 -13.19
N LYS A 78 -15.04 21.36 -13.45
CA LYS A 78 -16.30 21.34 -14.22
C LYS A 78 -17.43 22.04 -13.50
N THR A 79 -17.57 21.86 -12.19
CA THR A 79 -18.55 22.58 -11.37
C THR A 79 -18.26 24.08 -11.39
N TYR A 80 -16.99 24.49 -11.25
CA TYR A 80 -16.59 25.88 -11.40
C TYR A 80 -16.95 26.42 -12.77
N ALA A 81 -16.65 25.70 -13.85
CA ALA A 81 -17.00 26.12 -15.21
C ALA A 81 -18.52 26.20 -15.45
N PHE A 82 -19.31 25.29 -14.85
CA PHE A 82 -20.77 25.30 -14.96
C PHE A 82 -21.42 26.43 -14.16
N VAL A 83 -20.86 26.76 -12.99
CA VAL A 83 -21.33 27.85 -12.12
C VAL A 83 -20.62 29.17 -12.47
N TRP A 84 -19.70 29.15 -13.44
CA TRP A 84 -18.97 30.32 -13.90
C TRP A 84 -19.93 31.28 -14.58
N ASP A 85 -20.09 32.43 -13.95
CA ASP A 85 -20.88 33.55 -14.45
C ASP A 85 -19.90 34.58 -15.00
N ASP A 86 -19.90 34.79 -16.32
CA ASP A 86 -19.02 35.77 -16.99
C ASP A 86 -19.24 37.21 -16.49
N ASN A 87 -20.36 37.49 -15.82
CA ASN A 87 -20.63 38.80 -15.22
C ASN A 87 -20.15 38.93 -13.76
N LYS A 88 -19.68 37.85 -13.12
CA LYS A 88 -19.11 37.92 -11.77
C LYS A 88 -17.73 38.58 -11.81
N LYS A 89 -17.69 39.86 -11.43
CA LYS A 89 -16.44 40.54 -11.11
C LYS A 89 -15.93 40.04 -9.75
N PHE A 90 -14.87 39.25 -9.76
CA PHE A 90 -14.13 38.90 -8.54
C PHE A 90 -13.48 40.18 -7.99
N ASN A 91 -13.96 40.65 -6.84
CA ASN A 91 -13.31 41.72 -6.10
C ASN A 91 -12.19 41.14 -5.22
N SER A 92 -11.24 41.97 -4.76
CA SER A 92 -10.10 41.47 -3.97
C SER A 92 -10.54 40.81 -2.66
N THR A 93 -11.65 41.26 -2.07
CA THR A 93 -12.22 40.69 -0.85
C THR A 93 -12.69 39.24 -1.04
N MET A 94 -13.34 38.92 -2.17
CA MET A 94 -13.74 37.54 -2.49
C MET A 94 -12.53 36.62 -2.70
N VAL A 95 -11.44 37.15 -3.26
CA VAL A 95 -10.19 36.40 -3.44
C VAL A 95 -9.52 36.12 -2.10
N GLU A 96 -9.51 37.08 -1.18
CA GLU A 96 -8.98 36.87 0.18
C GLU A 96 -9.83 35.86 0.96
N MET A 97 -11.16 35.97 0.90
CA MET A 97 -12.05 35.00 1.53
C MET A 97 -11.84 33.58 0.99
N MET A 98 -11.69 33.41 -0.33
CA MET A 98 -11.38 32.10 -0.91
C MET A 98 -10.04 31.52 -0.44
N LYS A 99 -9.02 32.36 -0.27
CA LYS A 99 -7.72 31.93 0.26
C LYS A 99 -7.84 31.47 1.71
N ASP A 100 -8.58 32.20 2.53
CA ASP A 100 -8.82 31.85 3.93
C ASP A 100 -9.64 30.56 4.06
N ASP A 101 -10.65 30.38 3.21
CA ASP A 101 -11.46 29.15 3.17
C ASP A 101 -10.60 27.92 2.77
N LEU A 102 -9.74 28.07 1.77
CA LEU A 102 -8.78 27.04 1.35
C LEU A 102 -7.78 26.69 2.46
N ALA A 103 -7.20 27.69 3.11
CA ALA A 103 -6.27 27.48 4.23
C ALA A 103 -6.96 26.76 5.40
N THR A 104 -8.21 27.13 5.70
CA THR A 104 -9.02 26.51 6.76
C THR A 104 -9.36 25.06 6.43
N LEU A 105 -9.71 24.75 5.18
CA LEU A 105 -9.94 23.37 4.72
C LEU A 105 -8.67 22.52 4.84
N GLN A 106 -7.51 23.08 4.49
CA GLN A 106 -6.22 22.40 4.62
C GLN A 106 -5.90 22.10 6.09
N LEU A 107 -6.11 23.06 7.00
CA LEU A 107 -5.92 22.88 8.44
C LEU A 107 -6.85 21.82 9.02
N LYS A 108 -8.13 21.78 8.60
CA LYS A 108 -9.07 20.73 9.02
C LYS A 108 -8.65 19.35 8.52
N GLY A 109 -8.17 19.26 7.28
CA GLY A 109 -7.64 18.02 6.71
C GLY A 109 -6.42 17.52 7.49
N GLN A 110 -5.49 18.42 7.82
CA GLN A 110 -4.31 18.10 8.61
C GLN A 110 -4.66 17.64 10.03
N ALA A 111 -5.58 18.32 10.71
CA ALA A 111 -6.03 17.93 12.04
C ALA A 111 -6.71 16.54 12.05
N GLY A 112 -7.50 16.23 11.01
CA GLY A 112 -8.10 14.90 10.84
C GLY A 112 -7.06 13.80 10.60
N PHE A 113 -6.02 14.10 9.82
CA PHE A 113 -4.90 13.18 9.58
C PHE A 113 -4.08 12.93 10.86
N GLU A 114 -3.72 13.98 11.59
CA GLU A 114 -2.99 13.87 12.85
C GLU A 114 -3.79 13.09 13.90
N ALA A 115 -5.10 13.31 14.00
CA ALA A 115 -5.97 12.54 14.90
C ALA A 115 -6.07 11.05 14.51
N PHE A 116 -5.99 10.72 13.22
CA PHE A 116 -5.95 9.34 12.75
C PHE A 116 -4.60 8.67 13.08
N MET A 117 -3.49 9.33 12.77
CA MET A 117 -2.14 8.81 13.05
C MET A 117 -1.89 8.61 14.54
N ASN A 118 -2.46 9.48 15.39
CA ASN A 118 -2.29 9.40 16.84
C ASN A 118 -3.24 8.41 17.51
N LYS A 119 -4.26 7.90 16.80
CA LYS A 119 -5.20 6.88 17.32
C LYS A 119 -4.61 5.47 17.40
N GLU A 120 -3.48 5.20 16.75
CA GLU A 120 -2.77 3.91 16.86
C GLU A 120 -1.84 3.82 18.09
N ASN A 121 -1.73 4.90 18.89
CA ASN A 121 -0.86 4.98 20.08
C ASN A 121 -1.61 4.86 21.43
N GLU A 122 -2.92 4.54 21.43
CA GLU A 122 -3.71 4.17 22.62
C GLU A 122 -4.14 2.70 22.55
#